data_AF-A0A3G2JPS6-F1
#
_entry.id   AF-A0A3G2JPS6-F1
#
_cell.length_a   1.000
_cell.length_b   1.000
_cell.length_c   1.000
_cell.angle_alpha   90.00
_cell.angle_beta   90.00
_cell.angle_gamma   90.00
#
_symmetry.space_group_name_H-M   'P 1'
#
loop_
_entity.id
_entity.type
_entity.pdbx_description
1 polymer ?
#
loop_
_entity_poly.entity_id
_entity_poly.type
_entity_poly.pdbx_seq_one_letter_code
_entity_poly.pdbx_strand_id
1 'polypeptide(L)'
;MRQAPVFAGPPWPPVIVGPHLCNLLTVYSVPDSGRERERIVTMSNTPMAASPLTRAVLEIDEYASGLGWDQPARLFALVDTARLRVQEPALAAQLGLQDEPQTTGLTPIEQDEIPSGKPLDEFLGTIAWPDAVVGCALTVERLMLPPSAEAQVPSGLDEAGLTRWVAQHPERQEVRMTVAVQRDGSRESALRLREKDSPTEVLTGPDLVPGLAEALAATFAD
;
A
#
# COMPACT_ATOMS: atom_id res chain seq x y z
N MET A 1 -51.76 38.67 13.57
CA MET A 1 -51.96 37.20 13.64
C MET A 1 -50.67 36.55 13.11
N ARG A 2 -49.86 35.97 14.02
CA ARG A 2 -48.74 35.00 13.86
C ARG A 2 -47.54 35.44 12.97
N GLN A 3 -46.39 35.89 13.51
CA GLN A 3 -45.27 35.16 14.16
C GLN A 3 -44.73 33.93 13.39
N ALA A 4 -43.40 33.92 13.19
CA ALA A 4 -42.56 32.93 12.51
C ALA A 4 -42.60 31.53 13.17
N PRO A 5 -41.93 30.52 12.56
CA PRO A 5 -40.61 30.24 13.09
C PRO A 5 -39.53 29.96 12.05
N VAL A 6 -38.37 30.56 12.34
CA VAL A 6 -37.03 30.10 11.98
C VAL A 6 -36.82 28.72 12.58
N PHE A 7 -36.47 27.72 11.77
CA PHE A 7 -35.96 26.45 12.28
C PHE A 7 -34.44 26.51 12.34
N ALA A 8 -33.96 26.60 13.58
CA ALA A 8 -32.59 26.32 13.96
C ALA A 8 -32.33 24.81 13.80
N GLY A 9 -31.35 24.45 12.95
CA GLY A 9 -30.70 23.15 13.00
C GLY A 9 -29.63 23.15 14.09
N PRO A 10 -29.33 21.99 14.70
CA PRO A 10 -28.46 21.89 15.87
C PRO A 10 -26.97 22.17 15.52
N PRO A 11 -26.19 22.73 16.46
CA PRO A 11 -24.75 22.87 16.30
C PRO A 11 -24.10 21.49 16.34
N TRP A 12 -23.24 21.21 15.37
CA TRP A 12 -22.40 20.01 15.39
C TRP A 12 -21.55 20.00 16.69
N PRO A 13 -21.40 18.86 17.37
CA PRO A 13 -20.50 18.78 18.51
C PRO A 13 -19.04 18.94 18.05
N PRO A 14 -18.14 19.41 18.95
CA PRO A 14 -16.73 19.56 18.62
C PRO A 14 -16.12 18.21 18.26
N VAL A 15 -15.38 18.18 17.14
CA VAL A 15 -14.49 17.07 16.81
C VAL A 15 -13.49 16.95 17.96
N ILE A 16 -13.60 15.85 18.70
CA ILE A 16 -12.71 15.52 19.81
C ILE A 16 -11.33 15.28 19.21
N VAL A 17 -10.41 16.20 19.53
CA VAL A 17 -8.97 16.02 19.36
C VAL A 17 -8.53 15.00 20.43
N GLY A 18 -8.24 13.78 20.00
CA GLY A 18 -7.57 12.75 20.78
C GLY A 18 -6.22 12.41 20.15
N PRO A 19 -5.14 12.19 20.94
CA PRO A 19 -3.81 11.92 20.42
C PRO A 19 -3.71 10.46 19.94
N HIS A 20 -2.70 10.14 19.12
CA HIS A 20 -2.38 8.82 18.53
C HIS A 20 -2.78 8.58 17.06
N LEU A 21 -2.65 9.60 16.22
CA LEU A 21 -2.44 9.42 14.78
C LEU A 21 -1.11 10.10 14.43
N CYS A 22 0.00 9.37 14.64
CA CYS A 22 1.29 9.81 14.15
C CYS A 22 1.23 9.90 12.62
N ASN A 23 1.57 11.08 12.10
CA ASN A 23 1.72 11.46 10.68
C ASN A 23 2.67 10.51 9.90
N LEU A 24 2.23 9.27 9.67
CA LEU A 24 2.90 8.34 8.77
C LEU A 24 2.82 8.80 7.30
N LEU A 25 1.92 9.75 7.00
CA LEU A 25 1.69 10.29 5.66
C LEU A 25 2.57 11.48 5.28
N THR A 26 3.38 12.06 6.18
CA THR A 26 4.06 13.33 5.86
C THR A 26 5.51 13.19 5.42
N VAL A 27 6.19 12.09 5.77
CA VAL A 27 7.64 11.95 5.47
C VAL A 27 7.88 10.93 4.37
N TYR A 28 7.67 11.32 3.11
CA TYR A 28 7.94 10.47 1.95
C TYR A 28 9.01 11.11 1.06
N SER A 29 10.25 10.69 1.19
CA SER A 29 11.27 10.93 0.16
C SER A 29 11.82 9.59 -0.30
N VAL A 30 11.59 9.25 -1.56
CA VAL A 30 12.05 8.02 -2.23
C VAL A 30 13.48 8.24 -2.73
N PRO A 31 14.47 7.42 -2.35
CA PRO A 31 15.84 7.51 -2.87
C PRO A 31 15.95 7.03 -4.34
N ASP A 32 16.93 7.58 -5.06
CA ASP A 32 17.18 7.41 -6.50
C ASP A 32 17.88 6.07 -6.82
N SER A 33 17.38 5.30 -7.79
CA SER A 33 18.04 4.11 -8.35
C SER A 33 17.54 3.81 -9.76
N GLY A 34 18.45 3.73 -10.73
CA GLY A 34 18.10 3.66 -12.15
C GLY A 34 17.55 2.32 -12.65
N ARG A 35 16.47 2.43 -13.44
CA ARG A 35 15.99 1.59 -14.58
C ARG A 35 16.28 0.07 -14.56
N GLU A 36 15.21 -0.75 -14.54
CA GLU A 36 14.85 -1.68 -15.64
C GLU A 36 13.47 -2.42 -15.45
N ARG A 37 12.51 -2.11 -16.37
CA ARG A 37 11.41 -2.93 -16.97
C ARG A 37 10.20 -3.41 -16.14
N GLU A 38 9.03 -3.24 -16.77
CA GLU A 38 7.75 -3.97 -16.58
C GLU A 38 8.00 -5.46 -16.32
N ARG A 39 7.90 -5.88 -15.06
CA ARG A 39 8.03 -7.28 -14.67
C ARG A 39 6.72 -7.73 -14.06
N ILE A 40 6.16 -8.78 -14.65
CA ILE A 40 4.89 -9.35 -14.21
C ILE A 40 5.23 -10.45 -13.20
N VAL A 41 4.58 -10.37 -12.05
CA VAL A 41 4.81 -11.27 -10.92
C VAL A 41 4.00 -12.53 -11.12
N THR A 42 4.63 -13.70 -11.02
CA THR A 42 3.93 -14.98 -10.87
C THR A 42 4.80 -15.91 -10.05
N MET A 43 4.50 -16.10 -8.76
CA MET A 43 5.17 -17.07 -7.88
C MET A 43 4.17 -17.74 -6.92
N SER A 44 4.28 -19.06 -6.82
CA SER A 44 3.26 -19.94 -6.25
C SER A 44 3.66 -20.47 -4.87
N ASN A 45 3.33 -19.76 -3.79
CA ASN A 45 3.28 -20.35 -2.44
C ASN A 45 2.18 -19.77 -1.51
N THR A 46 1.10 -19.27 -2.09
CA THR A 46 0.01 -18.68 -1.29
C THR A 46 -0.95 -19.74 -0.73
N PRO A 47 -1.35 -19.69 0.55
CA PRO A 47 -2.34 -20.61 1.12
C PRO A 47 -3.66 -20.61 0.33
N MET A 48 -4.10 -21.80 -0.09
CA MET A 48 -5.31 -22.01 -0.92
C MET A 48 -6.62 -21.50 -0.29
N ALA A 49 -6.65 -21.23 1.03
CA ALA A 49 -7.83 -20.70 1.73
C ALA A 49 -7.90 -19.15 1.77
N ALA A 50 -6.86 -18.46 1.31
CA ALA A 50 -6.80 -16.99 1.35
C ALA A 50 -7.69 -16.34 0.29
N SER A 51 -8.19 -15.13 0.58
CA SER A 51 -8.95 -14.33 -0.39
C SER A 51 -8.08 -13.98 -1.61
N PRO A 52 -8.66 -13.71 -2.80
CA PRO A 52 -7.87 -13.32 -3.97
C PRO A 52 -6.97 -12.10 -3.73
N LEU A 53 -7.44 -11.12 -2.94
CA LEU A 53 -6.66 -9.94 -2.58
C LEU A 53 -5.49 -10.28 -1.66
N THR A 54 -5.71 -11.15 -0.66
CA THR A 54 -4.64 -11.70 0.20
C THR A 54 -3.59 -12.45 -0.62
N ARG A 55 -4.00 -13.17 -1.67
CA ARG A 55 -3.03 -13.84 -2.55
C ARG A 55 -2.18 -12.85 -3.34
N ALA A 56 -2.82 -11.85 -3.95
CA ALA A 56 -2.11 -10.80 -4.69
C ALA A 56 -1.10 -10.05 -3.80
N VAL A 57 -1.48 -9.72 -2.57
CA VAL A 57 -0.58 -9.05 -1.62
C VAL A 57 0.65 -9.90 -1.27
N LEU A 58 0.46 -11.19 -1.01
CA LEU A 58 1.56 -12.10 -0.68
C LEU A 58 2.47 -12.37 -1.89
N GLU A 59 1.90 -12.48 -3.08
CA GLU A 59 2.64 -12.61 -4.33
C GLU A 59 3.52 -11.38 -4.60
N ILE A 60 2.97 -10.18 -4.40
CA ILE A 60 3.73 -8.93 -4.54
C ILE A 60 4.84 -8.83 -3.47
N ASP A 61 4.56 -9.21 -2.21
CA ASP A 61 5.60 -9.27 -1.16
C ASP A 61 6.74 -10.24 -1.52
N GLU A 62 6.41 -11.45 -2.00
CA GLU A 62 7.40 -12.44 -2.40
C GLU A 62 8.25 -11.93 -3.57
N TYR A 63 7.63 -11.28 -4.55
CA TYR A 63 8.34 -10.62 -5.65
C TYR A 63 9.29 -9.54 -5.16
N ALA A 64 8.80 -8.61 -4.33
CA ALA A 64 9.62 -7.55 -3.77
C ALA A 64 10.76 -8.12 -2.90
N SER A 65 10.52 -9.20 -2.17
CA SER A 65 11.55 -9.95 -1.44
C SER A 65 12.63 -10.51 -2.35
N GLY A 66 12.25 -11.07 -3.51
CA GLY A 66 13.19 -11.52 -4.53
C GLY A 66 14.11 -10.43 -5.09
N LEU A 67 13.72 -9.16 -4.98
CA LEU A 67 14.53 -8.01 -5.41
C LEU A 67 15.52 -7.53 -4.33
N GLY A 68 15.45 -8.07 -3.11
CA GLY A 68 16.24 -7.61 -1.97
C GLY A 68 15.67 -6.35 -1.32
N TRP A 69 16.34 -5.85 -0.28
CA TRP A 69 15.97 -4.63 0.45
C TRP A 69 16.53 -3.38 -0.23
N ASP A 70 16.17 -2.23 0.32
CA ASP A 70 16.59 -0.90 -0.11
C ASP A 70 16.05 -0.57 -1.51
N GLN A 71 14.83 -1.05 -1.81
CA GLN A 71 14.14 -0.85 -3.08
C GLN A 71 13.24 0.40 -3.08
N PRO A 72 13.07 1.07 -4.24
CA PRO A 72 12.09 2.15 -4.37
C PRO A 72 10.66 1.63 -4.19
N ALA A 73 9.74 2.57 -3.95
CA ALA A 73 8.32 2.27 -3.89
C ALA A 73 7.82 1.75 -5.25
N ARG A 74 7.04 0.67 -5.25
CA ARG A 74 6.51 0.02 -6.45
C ARG A 74 4.99 -0.02 -6.42
N LEU A 75 4.36 0.43 -7.49
CA LEU A 75 2.92 0.48 -7.67
C LEU A 75 2.47 -0.63 -8.61
N PHE A 76 1.32 -1.24 -8.33
CA PHE A 76 0.74 -2.32 -9.12
C PHE A 76 -0.72 -2.03 -9.42
N ALA A 77 -1.13 -2.26 -10.66
CA ALA A 77 -2.53 -2.40 -11.02
C ALA A 77 -2.98 -3.83 -10.74
N LEU A 78 -4.15 -4.01 -10.15
CA LEU A 78 -4.77 -5.31 -9.95
C LEU A 78 -5.88 -5.48 -10.98
N VAL A 79 -5.72 -6.48 -11.85
CA VAL A 79 -6.68 -6.80 -12.92
C VAL A 79 -7.31 -8.15 -12.63
N ASP A 80 -8.61 -8.29 -12.89
CA ASP A 80 -9.30 -9.58 -12.81
C ASP A 80 -8.68 -10.54 -13.84
N THR A 81 -8.14 -11.66 -13.36
CA THR A 81 -7.43 -12.63 -14.19
C THR A 81 -8.31 -13.24 -15.27
N ALA A 82 -9.60 -13.50 -14.98
CA ALA A 82 -10.53 -14.05 -15.95
C ALA A 82 -10.86 -13.03 -17.05
N ARG A 83 -11.06 -11.76 -16.68
CA ARG A 83 -11.26 -10.66 -17.63
C ARG A 83 -10.02 -10.43 -18.49
N LEU A 84 -8.82 -10.46 -17.91
CA LEU A 84 -7.55 -10.33 -18.62
C LEU A 84 -7.41 -11.40 -19.71
N ARG A 85 -7.74 -12.66 -19.41
CA ARG A 85 -7.69 -13.77 -20.38
C ARG A 85 -8.61 -13.57 -21.57
N VAL A 86 -9.81 -13.01 -21.34
CA VAL A 86 -10.80 -12.78 -22.39
C VAL A 86 -10.44 -11.58 -23.25
N GLN A 87 -9.99 -10.48 -22.62
CA GLN A 87 -9.73 -9.22 -23.31
C GLN A 87 -8.34 -9.19 -23.97
N GLU A 88 -7.34 -9.81 -23.35
CA GLU A 88 -5.94 -9.80 -23.78
C GLU A 88 -5.36 -11.24 -23.84
N PRO A 89 -5.86 -12.10 -24.73
CA PRO A 89 -5.47 -13.52 -24.78
C PRO A 89 -3.99 -13.73 -25.10
N ALA A 90 -3.38 -12.85 -25.90
CA ALA A 90 -1.95 -12.90 -26.22
C ALA A 90 -1.09 -12.62 -24.98
N LEU A 91 -1.46 -11.63 -24.18
CA LEU A 91 -0.79 -11.33 -22.91
C LEU A 91 -0.99 -12.48 -21.92
N ALA A 92 -2.21 -12.99 -21.77
CA ALA A 92 -2.48 -14.14 -20.90
C ALA A 92 -1.65 -15.39 -21.29
N ALA A 93 -1.37 -15.59 -22.59
CA ALA A 93 -0.50 -16.68 -23.05
C ALA A 93 0.97 -16.46 -22.66
N GLN A 94 1.47 -15.23 -22.76
CA GLN A 94 2.81 -14.88 -22.28
C GLN A 94 2.97 -15.07 -20.76
N LEU A 95 1.87 -14.91 -20.03
CA LEU A 95 1.81 -15.05 -18.58
C LEU A 95 1.54 -16.47 -18.09
N GLY A 96 1.36 -17.45 -18.98
CA GLY A 96 1.04 -18.82 -18.58
C GLY A 96 -0.35 -18.98 -17.92
N LEU A 97 -1.22 -17.97 -18.02
CA LEU A 97 -2.55 -17.95 -17.38
C LEU A 97 -3.59 -18.79 -18.13
N GLN A 98 -3.19 -19.49 -19.20
CA GLN A 98 -4.08 -20.31 -20.03
C GLN A 98 -4.54 -21.57 -19.32
N ASP A 99 -3.65 -22.18 -18.53
CA ASP A 99 -3.87 -23.46 -17.86
C ASP A 99 -4.25 -23.32 -16.38
N GLU A 100 -4.24 -22.09 -15.85
CA GLU A 100 -4.70 -21.81 -14.49
C GLU A 100 -6.21 -22.16 -14.37
N PRO A 101 -6.61 -22.91 -13.32
CA PRO A 101 -8.01 -23.18 -13.06
C PRO A 101 -8.79 -21.87 -12.99
N GLN A 102 -10.09 -21.91 -13.36
CA GLN A 102 -11.01 -20.77 -13.24
C GLN A 102 -11.23 -20.42 -11.76
N THR A 103 -10.21 -19.85 -11.15
CA THR A 103 -10.26 -19.29 -9.81
C THR A 103 -10.49 -17.80 -9.96
N THR A 104 -11.25 -17.23 -9.02
CA THR A 104 -11.32 -15.78 -8.84
C THR A 104 -9.92 -15.33 -8.43
N GLY A 105 -9.18 -14.74 -9.36
CA GLY A 105 -7.79 -14.35 -9.21
C GLY A 105 -7.59 -12.90 -9.61
N LEU A 106 -6.60 -12.26 -8.99
CA LEU A 106 -6.11 -10.95 -9.39
C LEU A 106 -4.71 -11.14 -9.96
N THR A 107 -4.44 -10.50 -11.09
CA THR A 107 -3.11 -10.43 -11.71
C THR A 107 -2.51 -9.07 -11.38
N PRO A 108 -1.45 -9.00 -10.56
CA PRO A 108 -0.69 -7.78 -10.35
C PRO A 108 0.12 -7.42 -11.59
N ILE A 109 -0.02 -6.18 -12.04
CA ILE A 109 0.77 -5.62 -13.14
C ILE A 109 1.55 -4.44 -12.57
N GLU A 110 2.87 -4.58 -12.48
CA GLU A 110 3.76 -3.50 -12.03
C GLU A 110 3.60 -2.28 -12.96
N GLN A 111 3.47 -1.10 -12.36
CA GLN A 111 3.39 0.18 -13.07
C GLN A 111 4.77 0.84 -13.16
N ASP A 112 4.84 1.93 -13.91
CA ASP A 112 6.04 2.76 -13.96
C ASP A 112 6.48 3.21 -12.56
N GLU A 113 7.79 3.40 -12.43
CA GLU A 113 8.45 3.77 -11.18
C GLU A 113 7.89 5.09 -10.63
N ILE A 114 7.66 5.12 -9.32
CA ILE A 114 7.19 6.31 -8.63
C ILE A 114 8.27 7.40 -8.74
N PRO A 115 7.95 8.61 -9.26
CA PRO A 115 8.92 9.66 -9.45
C PRO A 115 9.70 9.94 -8.16
N SER A 116 11.03 9.86 -8.25
CA SER A 116 11.90 10.16 -7.13
C SER A 116 11.79 11.63 -6.72
N GLY A 117 11.97 11.90 -5.42
CA GLY A 117 11.93 13.26 -4.87
C GLY A 117 10.55 13.91 -4.73
N LYS A 118 9.46 13.21 -5.06
CA LYS A 118 8.10 13.65 -4.72
C LYS A 118 7.56 12.93 -3.47
N PRO A 119 6.81 13.65 -2.62
CA PRO A 119 6.00 13.00 -1.59
C PRO A 119 5.05 11.96 -2.21
N LEU A 120 4.93 10.81 -1.57
CA LEU A 120 4.12 9.69 -2.07
C LEU A 120 2.65 10.09 -2.19
N ASP A 121 2.13 10.85 -1.24
CA ASP A 121 0.77 11.39 -1.24
C ASP A 121 0.52 12.31 -2.43
N GLU A 122 1.48 13.18 -2.79
CA GLU A 122 1.39 14.01 -3.99
C GLU A 122 1.34 13.14 -5.24
N PHE A 123 2.20 12.12 -5.35
CA PHE A 123 2.18 11.20 -6.49
C PHE A 123 0.86 10.43 -6.60
N LEU A 124 0.39 9.84 -5.49
CA LEU A 124 -0.85 9.07 -5.48
C LEU A 124 -2.04 9.94 -5.92
N GLY A 125 -2.07 11.22 -5.53
CA GLY A 125 -3.09 12.18 -5.96
C GLY A 125 -3.10 12.50 -7.46
N THR A 126 -2.08 12.07 -8.23
CA THR A 126 -2.03 12.23 -9.69
C THR A 126 -2.46 11.00 -10.47
N ILE A 127 -2.69 9.88 -9.79
CA ILE A 127 -3.02 8.60 -10.43
C ILE A 127 -4.49 8.59 -10.85
N ALA A 128 -4.75 8.11 -12.07
CA ALA A 128 -6.08 7.78 -12.55
C ALA A 128 -6.08 6.37 -13.13
N TRP A 129 -7.01 5.54 -12.67
CA TRP A 129 -7.10 4.13 -13.08
C TRP A 129 -8.20 3.92 -14.11
N PRO A 130 -7.93 3.18 -15.21
CA PRO A 130 -8.97 2.79 -16.15
C PRO A 130 -9.95 1.78 -15.52
N ASP A 131 -11.13 1.63 -16.13
CA ASP A 131 -12.21 0.72 -15.67
C ASP A 131 -11.81 -0.77 -15.65
N ALA A 132 -10.73 -1.13 -16.34
CA ALA A 132 -10.19 -2.49 -16.32
C ALA A 132 -9.45 -2.82 -15.01
N VAL A 133 -8.96 -1.80 -14.30
CA VAL A 133 -8.23 -1.96 -13.03
C VAL A 133 -9.24 -1.99 -11.89
N VAL A 134 -9.38 -3.16 -11.27
CA VAL A 134 -10.35 -3.43 -10.19
C VAL A 134 -9.81 -3.09 -8.81
N GLY A 135 -8.50 -2.93 -8.69
CA GLY A 135 -7.79 -2.51 -7.49
C GLY A 135 -6.36 -2.10 -7.78
N CYS A 136 -5.64 -1.60 -6.80
CA CYS A 136 -4.24 -1.28 -6.89
C CYS A 136 -3.50 -1.74 -5.64
N ALA A 137 -2.19 -1.92 -5.75
CA ALA A 137 -1.34 -2.24 -4.63
C ALA A 137 -0.05 -1.44 -4.67
N LEU A 138 0.56 -1.25 -3.50
CA LEU A 138 1.81 -0.53 -3.33
C LEU A 138 2.71 -1.28 -2.37
N THR A 139 3.98 -1.42 -2.74
CA THR A 139 5.04 -1.92 -1.87
C THR A 139 6.03 -0.81 -1.55
N VAL A 140 6.29 -0.60 -0.27
CA VAL A 140 7.24 0.40 0.24
C VAL A 140 8.04 -0.14 1.41
N GLU A 141 9.27 0.36 1.57
CA GLU A 141 10.11 0.07 2.72
C GLU A 141 10.18 1.28 3.66
N ARG A 142 10.15 1.02 4.97
CA ARG A 142 10.11 2.06 6.01
C ARG A 142 10.95 1.73 7.22
N LEU A 143 11.46 2.78 7.82
CA LEU A 143 11.96 2.76 9.19
C LEU A 143 10.79 3.02 10.14
N MET A 144 10.62 2.12 11.10
CA MET A 144 9.67 2.26 12.20
C MET A 144 10.40 2.18 13.53
N LEU A 145 9.78 2.73 14.56
CA LEU A 145 10.26 2.57 15.93
C LEU A 145 9.26 1.71 16.71
N PRO A 146 9.73 0.84 17.61
CA PRO A 146 8.83 0.19 18.54
C PRO A 146 8.20 1.26 19.47
N PRO A 147 7.02 0.99 20.04
CA PRO A 147 6.34 1.94 20.94
C PRO A 147 7.20 2.43 22.12
N SER A 148 8.12 1.59 22.61
CA SER A 148 9.10 1.95 23.66
C SER A 148 10.06 3.06 23.23
N ALA A 149 10.48 3.06 21.97
CA ALA A 149 11.38 4.05 21.40
C ALA A 149 10.63 5.31 20.94
N GLU A 150 9.40 5.16 20.43
CA GLU A 150 8.55 6.30 20.05
C GLU A 150 8.29 7.25 21.23
N ALA A 151 8.11 6.70 22.44
CA ALA A 151 7.93 7.50 23.65
C ALA A 151 9.16 8.36 24.02
N GLN A 152 10.32 8.09 23.42
CA GLN A 152 11.58 8.79 23.68
C GLN A 152 11.89 9.86 22.62
N VAL A 153 11.04 10.00 21.59
CA VAL A 153 11.21 11.00 20.53
C VAL A 153 11.26 12.41 21.15
N PRO A 154 12.33 13.19 20.92
CA PRO A 154 12.42 14.56 21.42
C PRO A 154 11.31 15.45 20.88
N SER A 155 10.71 16.28 21.75
CA SER A 155 9.74 17.28 21.34
C SER A 155 10.40 18.44 20.60
N GLY A 156 9.69 19.03 19.63
CA GLY A 156 10.15 20.22 18.89
C GLY A 156 11.14 19.94 17.76
N LEU A 157 11.36 18.69 17.38
CA LEU A 157 12.06 18.36 16.13
C LEU A 157 11.20 18.79 14.93
N ASP A 158 11.86 19.38 13.93
CA ASP A 158 11.29 19.51 12.60
C ASP A 158 11.30 18.15 11.88
N GLU A 159 10.68 18.08 10.72
CA GLU A 159 10.53 16.82 9.95
C GLU A 159 11.88 16.17 9.61
N ALA A 160 12.86 17.00 9.20
CA ALA A 160 14.21 16.55 8.90
C ALA A 160 14.95 16.05 10.16
N GLY A 161 14.79 16.73 11.30
CA GLY A 161 15.32 16.33 12.59
C GLY A 161 14.75 15.01 13.08
N LEU A 162 13.43 14.82 12.96
CA LEU A 162 12.75 13.58 13.31
C LEU A 162 13.26 12.42 12.45
N THR A 163 13.34 12.61 11.13
CA THR A 163 13.86 11.60 10.18
C THR A 163 15.27 11.15 10.55
N ARG A 164 16.16 12.11 10.83
CA ARG A 164 17.54 11.82 11.24
C ARG A 164 17.59 11.05 12.57
N TRP A 165 16.76 11.43 13.53
CA TRP A 165 16.72 10.79 14.84
C TRP A 165 16.27 9.33 14.73
N VAL A 166 15.18 9.06 14.00
CA VAL A 166 14.68 7.70 13.72
C VAL A 166 15.75 6.86 13.02
N ALA A 167 16.40 7.40 11.99
CA ALA A 167 17.43 6.69 11.24
C ALA A 167 18.65 6.28 12.07
N GLN A 168 18.94 7.02 13.15
CA GLN A 168 20.08 6.75 14.04
C GLN A 168 19.68 5.92 15.27
N HIS A 169 18.38 5.66 15.48
CA HIS A 169 17.92 4.97 16.68
C HIS A 169 18.37 3.50 16.68
N PRO A 170 18.87 2.97 17.83
CA PRO A 170 19.34 1.59 17.92
C PRO A 170 18.21 0.56 17.80
N GLU A 171 17.02 0.89 18.31
CA GLU A 171 15.83 0.02 18.22
C GLU A 171 15.02 0.24 16.93
N ARG A 172 15.55 0.97 15.93
CA ARG A 172 14.83 1.15 14.66
C ARG A 172 14.64 -0.20 13.98
N GLN A 173 13.46 -0.40 13.41
CA GLN A 173 13.15 -1.58 12.62
C GLN A 173 12.89 -1.16 11.18
N GLU A 174 13.32 -2.01 10.27
CA GLU A 174 13.03 -1.86 8.85
C GLU A 174 11.91 -2.82 8.47
N VAL A 175 10.86 -2.27 7.89
CA VAL A 175 9.65 -2.99 7.51
C VAL A 175 9.36 -2.73 6.05
N ARG A 176 9.08 -3.81 5.31
CA ARG A 176 8.44 -3.73 4.00
C ARG A 176 6.95 -3.91 4.19
N MET A 177 6.19 -3.00 3.59
CA MET A 177 4.74 -3.00 3.63
C MET A 177 4.22 -3.15 2.21
N THR A 178 3.39 -4.14 1.98
CA THR A 178 2.63 -4.30 0.73
C THR A 178 1.16 -4.09 1.06
N VAL A 179 0.54 -3.07 0.48
CA VAL A 179 -0.86 -2.71 0.76
C VAL A 179 -1.64 -2.76 -0.53
N ALA A 180 -2.81 -3.40 -0.52
CA ALA A 180 -3.70 -3.48 -1.67
C ALA A 180 -5.11 -3.03 -1.30
N VAL A 181 -5.77 -2.37 -2.25
CA VAL A 181 -7.17 -1.94 -2.15
C VAL A 181 -7.91 -2.20 -3.45
N GLN A 182 -9.22 -2.43 -3.35
CA GLN A 182 -10.12 -2.56 -4.50
C GLN A 182 -11.18 -1.46 -4.49
N ARG A 183 -11.79 -1.23 -5.66
CA ARG A 183 -12.86 -0.23 -5.82
C ARG A 183 -14.10 -0.50 -4.96
N ASP A 184 -14.32 -1.74 -4.54
CA ASP A 184 -15.42 -2.12 -3.66
C ASP A 184 -15.16 -1.84 -2.16
N GLY A 185 -13.99 -1.28 -1.84
CA GLY A 185 -13.57 -0.98 -0.47
C GLY A 185 -12.82 -2.12 0.22
N SER A 186 -12.66 -3.28 -0.44
CA SER A 186 -11.81 -4.36 0.08
C SER A 186 -10.37 -3.87 0.20
N ARG A 187 -9.71 -4.23 1.30
CA ARG A 187 -8.31 -3.91 1.55
C ARG A 187 -7.59 -5.07 2.21
N GLU A 188 -6.28 -5.13 1.99
CA GLU A 188 -5.40 -6.11 2.59
C GLU A 188 -3.99 -5.53 2.71
N SER A 189 -3.22 -6.00 3.70
CA SER A 189 -1.83 -5.60 3.85
C SER A 189 -0.96 -6.78 4.26
N ALA A 190 0.29 -6.79 3.82
CA ALA A 190 1.36 -7.65 4.30
C ALA A 190 2.50 -6.82 4.86
N LEU A 191 3.02 -7.24 6.01
CA LEU A 191 4.18 -6.66 6.68
C LEU A 191 5.27 -7.71 6.83
N ARG A 192 6.47 -7.35 6.37
CA ARG A 192 7.68 -8.15 6.50
C ARG A 192 8.75 -7.33 7.22
N LEU A 193 9.32 -7.89 8.28
CA LEU A 193 10.41 -7.24 9.02
C LEU A 193 11.75 -7.70 8.47
N ARG A 194 12.70 -6.78 8.28
CA ARG A 194 14.06 -7.09 7.80
C ARG A 194 14.80 -8.09 8.71
N GLU A 195 14.58 -8.00 10.02
CA GLU A 195 15.15 -8.94 11.00
C GLU A 195 14.55 -10.36 10.93
N LYS A 196 13.37 -10.50 10.30
CA LYS A 196 12.61 -11.75 10.18
C LYS A 196 12.20 -11.97 8.72
N ASP A 197 13.17 -11.88 7.83
CA ASP A 197 12.96 -11.95 6.39
C ASP A 197 12.71 -13.39 5.91
N SER A 198 11.52 -13.91 6.19
CA SER A 198 11.05 -15.23 5.76
C SER A 198 9.60 -15.15 5.29
N PRO A 199 9.22 -15.86 4.21
CA PRO A 199 7.83 -15.97 3.77
C PRO A 199 6.85 -16.46 4.86
N THR A 200 7.34 -17.19 5.86
CA THR A 200 6.51 -17.70 6.97
C THR A 200 6.30 -16.70 8.11
N GLU A 201 7.05 -15.59 8.12
CA GLU A 201 7.01 -14.55 9.16
C GLU A 201 6.25 -13.30 8.69
N VAL A 202 5.66 -13.34 7.49
CA VAL A 202 4.88 -12.23 6.93
C VAL A 202 3.54 -12.12 7.66
N LEU A 203 3.29 -10.96 8.27
CA LEU A 203 2.02 -10.66 8.92
C LEU A 203 1.05 -10.13 7.88
N THR A 204 -0.18 -10.64 7.85
CA THR A 204 -1.23 -10.17 6.95
C THR A 204 -2.44 -9.66 7.72
N GLY A 205 -3.13 -8.66 7.17
CA GLY A 205 -4.38 -8.15 7.73
C GLY A 205 -4.82 -6.80 7.14
N PRO A 206 -6.15 -6.57 7.06
CA PRO A 206 -6.72 -5.39 6.41
C PRO A 206 -6.45 -4.07 7.14
N ASP A 207 -6.12 -4.13 8.43
CA ASP A 207 -5.99 -2.94 9.30
C ASP A 207 -4.55 -2.70 9.76
N LEU A 208 -3.57 -3.37 9.15
CA LEU A 208 -2.16 -3.22 9.54
C LEU A 208 -1.57 -1.87 9.14
N VAL A 209 -2.01 -1.30 8.00
CA VAL A 209 -1.48 -0.04 7.45
C VAL A 209 -2.61 0.88 6.97
N PRO A 210 -3.50 1.34 7.88
CA PRO A 210 -4.74 2.00 7.50
C PRO A 210 -4.50 3.31 6.71
N GLY A 211 -3.53 4.13 7.11
CA GLY A 211 -3.26 5.40 6.43
C GLY A 211 -2.79 5.23 4.98
N LEU A 212 -2.03 4.18 4.68
CA LEU A 212 -1.59 3.90 3.29
C LEU A 212 -2.73 3.27 2.47
N ALA A 213 -3.55 2.43 3.08
CA ALA A 213 -4.74 1.87 2.44
C ALA A 213 -5.73 2.99 2.06
N GLU A 214 -5.96 3.95 2.95
CA GLU A 214 -6.81 5.13 2.68
C GLU A 214 -6.26 5.98 1.52
N ALA A 215 -4.94 6.25 1.53
CA ALA A 215 -4.30 7.00 0.44
C ALA A 215 -4.40 6.29 -0.91
N LEU A 216 -4.24 4.96 -0.94
CA LEU A 216 -4.43 4.17 -2.16
C LEU A 216 -5.89 4.17 -2.61
N ALA A 217 -6.83 4.02 -1.69
CA ALA A 217 -8.25 4.01 -2.01
C ALA A 217 -8.70 5.36 -2.61
N ALA A 218 -8.10 6.46 -2.16
CA ALA A 218 -8.35 7.80 -2.71
C ALA A 218 -7.95 7.91 -4.20
N THR A 219 -7.04 7.07 -4.72
CA THR A 219 -6.69 7.06 -6.16
C THR A 219 -7.81 6.57 -7.07
N PHE A 220 -8.88 6.01 -6.48
CA PHE A 220 -10.10 5.63 -7.19
C PHE A 220 -11.24 6.66 -7.04
N ALA A 221 -11.03 7.74 -6.29
CA ALA A 221 -12.00 8.83 -6.20
C ALA A 221 -11.88 9.73 -7.43
N ASP A 222 -13.03 10.08 -8.03
CA ASP A 222 -13.14 10.93 -9.23
C ASP A 222 -12.87 12.42 -8.95
#